data_AF-A0A2T1EKE9-F1
#
_entry.id   AF-A0A2T1EKE9-F1
#
_cell.length_a   1.000
_cell.length_b   1.000
_cell.length_c   1.000
_cell.angle_alpha   90.00
_cell.angle_beta   90.00
_cell.angle_gamma   90.00
#
_symmetry.space_group_name_H-M   'P 1'
#
loop_
_entity.id
_entity.type
_entity.pdbx_description
1 polymer ?
#
loop_
_entity_poly.entity_id
_entity_poly.type
_entity_poly.pdbx_seq_one_letter_code
_entity_poly.pdbx_strand_id
1 'polypeptide(L)'
;SWQDPNPPPPPAPPALPPPPPSTDNAKGVEVSGVVRVGNDILVIVKAPNEPTSRYIKVGQRIASGQVLIKRVDFKSGIEPVVILEENGVEVSKIVGEKSPKVAQNPV
;
A
#
# COMPACT_ATOMS: atom_id res chain seq x y z
N SER A 1 22.15 -59.72 -13.82
CA SER A 1 21.86 -58.28 -13.94
C SER A 1 21.95 -57.67 -12.55
N TRP A 2 22.89 -56.77 -12.31
CA TRP A 2 22.97 -56.01 -11.05
C TRP A 2 21.93 -54.88 -11.10
N GLN A 3 21.04 -54.81 -10.11
CA GLN A 3 20.16 -53.66 -9.89
C GLN A 3 20.81 -52.79 -8.82
N ASP A 4 20.99 -51.51 -9.14
CA ASP A 4 21.55 -50.55 -8.20
C ASP A 4 20.56 -50.38 -7.04
N PRO A 5 20.94 -50.72 -5.79
CA PRO A 5 20.03 -50.69 -4.64
C PRO A 5 19.63 -49.27 -4.23
N ASN A 6 20.22 -48.24 -4.83
CA ASN A 6 19.94 -46.85 -4.49
C ASN A 6 19.50 -46.04 -5.72
N PRO A 7 18.19 -45.98 -6.02
CA PRO A 7 17.69 -45.11 -7.08
C PRO A 7 17.99 -43.63 -6.75
N PRO A 8 18.26 -42.79 -7.76
CA PRO A 8 18.48 -41.37 -7.54
C PRO A 8 17.24 -40.76 -6.87
N PRO A 9 17.42 -39.79 -5.95
CA PRO A 9 16.30 -39.13 -5.31
C PRO A 9 15.42 -38.43 -6.36
N PRO A 10 14.09 -38.37 -6.14
CA PRO A 10 13.21 -37.67 -7.05
C PRO A 10 13.59 -36.19 -7.17
N PRO A 11 13.31 -35.55 -8.33
CA PRO A 11 13.53 -34.13 -8.50
C PRO A 11 12.83 -33.32 -7.40
N ALA A 12 13.50 -32.30 -6.88
CA ALA A 12 12.88 -31.39 -5.93
C ALA A 12 11.68 -30.67 -6.59
N PRO A 13 10.61 -30.39 -5.83
CA PRO A 13 9.51 -29.57 -6.32
C PRO A 13 10.02 -28.19 -6.78
N PRO A 14 9.34 -27.54 -7.74
CA PRO A 14 9.63 -26.15 -8.08
C PRO A 14 9.56 -25.26 -6.85
N ALA A 15 10.50 -24.33 -6.72
CA ALA A 15 10.45 -23.32 -5.68
C ALA A 15 9.20 -22.45 -5.85
N LEU A 16 8.54 -22.12 -4.74
CA LEU A 16 7.43 -21.17 -4.74
C LEU A 16 7.94 -19.77 -5.15
N PRO A 17 7.10 -18.96 -5.81
CA PRO A 17 7.45 -17.57 -6.09
C PRO A 17 7.63 -16.79 -4.76
N PRO A 18 8.44 -15.72 -4.78
CA PRO A 18 8.57 -14.85 -3.61
C PRO A 18 7.21 -14.19 -3.27
N PRO A 19 6.98 -13.85 -1.99
CA PRO A 19 5.79 -13.11 -1.59
C PRO A 19 5.77 -11.72 -2.26
N PRO A 20 4.58 -11.12 -2.43
CA PRO A 20 4.48 -9.76 -2.93
C PRO A 20 5.14 -8.75 -1.98
N PRO A 21 5.60 -7.59 -2.48
CA PRO A 21 6.11 -6.51 -1.64
C PRO A 21 5.08 -6.06 -0.59
N SER A 22 5.55 -5.71 0.62
CA SER A 22 4.67 -5.15 1.65
C SER A 22 4.18 -3.76 1.26
N THR A 23 2.95 -3.45 1.68
CA THR A 23 2.28 -2.16 1.50
C THR A 23 1.60 -1.72 2.80
N ASP A 24 2.13 -2.12 3.94
CA ASP A 24 1.46 -1.96 5.23
C ASP A 24 1.31 -0.50 5.61
N ASN A 25 2.29 0.35 5.27
CA ASN A 25 2.17 1.79 5.52
C ASN A 25 1.08 2.39 4.65
N ALA A 26 1.07 2.13 3.35
CA ALA A 26 0.06 2.64 2.42
C ALA A 26 -1.36 2.19 2.78
N LYS A 27 -1.53 0.94 3.21
CA LYS A 27 -2.83 0.43 3.72
C LYS A 27 -3.28 1.14 4.99
N GLY A 28 -2.33 1.48 5.86
CA GLY A 28 -2.57 2.17 7.13
C GLY A 28 -2.85 3.67 6.99
N VAL A 29 -2.55 4.30 5.84
CA VAL A 29 -2.82 5.73 5.62
C VAL A 29 -4.32 6.00 5.69
N GLU A 30 -4.69 6.97 6.53
CA GLU A 30 -6.03 7.53 6.56
C GLU A 30 -6.10 8.72 5.59
N VAL A 31 -7.08 8.69 4.70
CA VAL A 31 -7.35 9.79 3.74
C VAL A 31 -8.66 10.44 4.16
N SER A 32 -8.61 11.64 4.73
CA SER A 32 -9.81 12.31 5.23
C SER A 32 -10.42 13.31 4.24
N GLY A 33 -9.69 13.71 3.20
CA GLY A 33 -10.20 14.66 2.23
C GLY A 33 -9.26 14.91 1.07
N VAL A 34 -9.82 15.48 0.00
CA VAL A 34 -9.09 16.06 -1.12
C VAL A 34 -9.63 17.45 -1.37
N VAL A 35 -8.74 18.43 -1.55
CA VAL A 35 -9.09 19.83 -1.78
C VAL A 35 -8.38 20.31 -3.04
N ARG A 36 -9.09 21.03 -3.91
CA ARG A 36 -8.49 21.73 -5.06
C ARG A 36 -8.24 23.19 -4.68
N VAL A 37 -7.01 23.65 -4.87
CA VAL A 37 -6.60 25.05 -4.63
C VAL A 37 -5.97 25.58 -5.91
N GLY A 38 -6.71 26.41 -6.65
CA GLY A 38 -6.34 26.78 -8.01
C GLY A 38 -6.22 25.54 -8.90
N ASN A 39 -5.04 25.34 -9.47
CA ASN A 39 -4.71 24.17 -10.29
C ASN A 39 -4.13 23.00 -9.49
N ASP A 40 -3.82 23.19 -8.21
CA ASP A 40 -3.23 22.15 -7.37
C ASP A 40 -4.29 21.27 -6.70
N ILE A 41 -3.95 19.99 -6.52
CA ILE A 41 -4.71 19.04 -5.71
C ILE A 41 -3.92 18.77 -4.43
N LEU A 42 -4.58 19.00 -3.30
CA LEU A 42 -4.08 18.69 -1.96
C LEU A 42 -4.87 17.52 -1.38
N VAL A 43 -4.17 16.57 -0.79
CA VAL A 43 -4.76 15.43 -0.07
C VAL A 43 -4.53 15.64 1.42
N ILE A 44 -5.56 15.42 2.22
CA ILE A 44 -5.49 15.44 3.69
C ILE A 44 -5.26 14.00 4.15
N VAL A 45 -4.06 13.74 4.67
CA VAL A 45 -3.62 12.40 5.04
C VAL A 45 -3.10 12.36 6.47
N LYS A 46 -3.27 11.21 7.13
CA LYS A 46 -2.54 10.83 8.33
C LYS A 46 -1.85 9.49 8.06
N ALA A 47 -0.52 9.47 8.07
CA ALA A 47 0.23 8.23 7.99
C ALA A 47 0.15 7.45 9.31
N PRO A 48 0.28 6.11 9.31
CA PRO A 48 0.17 5.31 10.52
C PRO A 48 1.21 5.65 11.60
N ASN A 49 2.35 6.22 11.20
CA ASN A 49 3.43 6.66 12.10
C ASN A 49 3.43 8.18 12.37
N GLU A 50 2.38 8.90 11.95
CA GLU A 50 2.25 10.36 12.15
C GLU A 50 1.15 10.67 13.18
N PRO A 51 1.39 11.60 14.13
CA PRO A 51 0.41 11.86 15.19
C PRO A 51 -0.82 12.62 14.66
N THR A 52 -0.64 13.44 13.63
CA THR A 52 -1.64 14.37 13.12
C THR A 52 -1.79 14.28 11.60
N SER A 53 -2.94 14.73 11.10
CA SER A 53 -3.19 14.87 9.67
C SER A 53 -2.48 16.10 9.10
N ARG A 54 -2.14 16.05 7.81
CA ARG A 54 -1.50 17.15 7.07
C ARG A 54 -1.92 17.20 5.60
N TYR A 55 -1.68 18.34 4.98
CA TYR A 55 -1.91 18.56 3.55
C TYR A 55 -0.67 18.16 2.75
N ILE A 56 -0.85 17.32 1.73
CA ILE A 56 0.22 16.81 0.88
C ILE A 56 -0.20 16.95 -0.59
N LYS A 57 0.73 17.35 -1.45
CA LYS A 57 0.53 17.40 -2.91
C LYS A 57 0.74 16.03 -3.54
N VAL A 58 0.08 15.79 -4.67
CA VAL A 58 0.43 14.66 -5.54
C VAL A 58 1.91 14.73 -5.93
N GLY A 59 2.60 13.59 -5.92
CA GLY A 59 4.04 13.46 -6.16
C GLY A 59 4.90 13.53 -4.89
N GLN A 60 4.35 13.96 -3.75
CA GLN A 60 5.08 13.98 -2.48
C GLN A 60 4.97 12.65 -1.73
N ARG A 61 5.91 12.44 -0.79
CA ARG A 61 6.00 11.24 0.02
C ARG A 61 5.67 11.47 1.49
N ILE A 62 5.09 10.46 2.13
CA ILE A 62 4.74 10.39 3.55
C ILE A 62 5.34 9.13 4.19
N ALA A 63 5.05 8.88 5.48
CA ALA A 63 5.56 7.71 6.21
C ALA A 63 7.10 7.58 6.09
N SER A 64 7.80 8.67 6.42
CA SER A 64 9.26 8.78 6.31
C SER A 64 9.81 8.48 4.90
N GLY A 65 9.05 8.83 3.86
CA GLY A 65 9.47 8.69 2.46
C GLY A 65 9.05 7.37 1.79
N GLN A 66 8.42 6.45 2.51
CA GLN A 66 8.11 5.11 2.00
C GLN A 66 6.90 5.12 1.06
N VAL A 67 5.91 5.97 1.34
CA VAL A 67 4.65 6.00 0.59
C VAL A 67 4.58 7.26 -0.28
N LEU A 68 4.33 7.09 -1.57
CA LEU A 68 4.11 8.16 -2.54
C LEU A 68 2.60 8.44 -2.69
N ILE A 69 2.21 9.73 -2.69
CA ILE A 69 0.88 10.14 -3.17
C ILE A 69 0.93 10.19 -4.70
N LYS A 70 0.53 9.11 -5.37
CA LYS A 70 0.77 8.94 -6.82
C LYS A 70 -0.20 9.73 -7.69
N ARG A 71 -1.50 9.65 -7.39
CA ARG A 71 -2.56 10.40 -8.11
C ARG A 71 -3.85 10.44 -7.30
N VAL A 72 -4.79 11.25 -7.76
CA VAL A 72 -6.19 11.24 -7.31
C VAL A 72 -7.08 11.02 -8.52
N ASP A 73 -7.87 9.96 -8.47
CA ASP A 73 -8.84 9.62 -9.49
C ASP A 73 -10.19 10.24 -9.13
N PHE A 74 -10.63 11.20 -9.95
CA PHE A 74 -11.97 11.79 -9.85
C PHE A 74 -12.89 11.12 -10.86
N LYS A 75 -14.03 10.61 -10.38
CA LYS A 75 -15.10 10.08 -11.21
C LYS A 75 -16.40 10.76 -10.82
N SER A 76 -17.19 11.15 -11.82
CA SER A 76 -18.45 11.86 -11.59
C SER A 76 -19.41 11.01 -10.77
N GLY A 77 -19.96 11.60 -9.71
CA GLY A 77 -21.00 10.97 -8.88
C GLY A 77 -20.49 9.98 -7.82
N ILE A 78 -19.17 9.86 -7.61
CA ILE A 78 -18.60 9.03 -6.54
C ILE A 78 -17.50 9.78 -5.77
N GLU A 79 -17.17 9.28 -4.58
CA GLU A 79 -16.07 9.80 -3.77
C GLU A 79 -14.71 9.67 -4.49
N PRO A 80 -13.81 10.67 -4.37
CA PRO A 80 -12.48 10.57 -4.94
C PRO A 80 -11.71 9.36 -4.39
N VAL A 81 -10.88 8.77 -5.25
CA VAL A 81 -9.97 7.69 -4.85
C VAL A 81 -8.54 8.19 -4.93
N VAL A 82 -7.84 8.17 -3.80
CA VAL A 82 -6.41 8.49 -3.74
C VAL A 82 -5.62 7.22 -3.98
N ILE A 83 -4.69 7.27 -4.94
CA ILE A 83 -3.81 6.16 -5.25
C ILE A 83 -2.45 6.43 -4.62
N LEU A 84 -2.07 5.53 -3.72
CA LEU A 84 -0.79 5.51 -3.02
C LEU A 84 0.13 4.50 -3.69
N GLU A 85 1.44 4.67 -3.57
CA GLU A 85 2.41 3.66 -3.97
C GLU A 85 3.42 3.41 -2.86
N GLU A 86 3.67 2.14 -2.56
CA GLU A 86 4.70 1.68 -1.65
C GLU A 86 5.38 0.45 -2.27
N ASN A 87 6.72 0.45 -2.31
CA ASN A 87 7.51 -0.65 -2.88
C ASN A 87 7.09 -1.06 -4.31
N GLY A 88 6.63 -0.10 -5.12
CA GLY A 88 6.18 -0.31 -6.50
C GLY A 88 4.76 -0.87 -6.64
N VAL A 89 4.02 -1.04 -5.52
CA VAL A 89 2.66 -1.54 -5.52
C VAL A 89 1.68 -0.40 -5.24
N GLU A 90 0.65 -0.27 -6.08
CA GLU A 90 -0.41 0.72 -5.90
C GLU A 90 -1.45 0.26 -4.87
N VAL A 91 -1.86 1.18 -4.00
CA VAL A 91 -2.93 1.00 -3.01
C VAL A 91 -3.96 2.10 -3.17
N SER A 92 -5.21 1.71 -3.42
CA SER A 92 -6.34 2.62 -3.55
C SER A 92 -6.97 2.90 -2.19
N LYS A 93 -7.22 4.18 -1.89
CA LYS A 93 -7.92 4.63 -0.68
C LYS A 93 -9.10 5.52 -1.06
N ILE A 94 -10.30 5.15 -0.64
CA ILE A 94 -11.47 6.02 -0.81
C ILE A 94 -11.39 7.12 0.26
N VAL A 95 -11.72 8.35 -0.11
CA VAL A 95 -11.79 9.45 0.88
C VAL A 95 -12.80 9.11 1.98
N GLY A 96 -12.39 9.26 3.24
CA GLY A 96 -13.21 8.93 4.41
C GLY A 96 -13.24 7.45 4.77
N GLU A 97 -12.57 6.58 4.00
CA GLU A 97 -12.43 5.15 4.34
C GLU A 97 -11.67 5.00 5.67
N LYS A 98 -12.28 4.28 6.61
CA LYS A 98 -11.58 3.89 7.84
C LYS A 98 -10.61 2.77 7.51
N SER A 99 -9.33 2.97 7.82
CA SER A 99 -8.34 1.91 7.78
C SER A 99 -8.82 0.74 8.66
N PRO A 100 -8.69 -0.53 8.22
CA PRO A 100 -8.94 -1.65 9.11
C PRO A 100 -8.00 -1.49 10.30
N LYS A 101 -8.57 -1.40 11.51
CA LYS A 101 -7.81 -1.37 12.75
C LYS A 101 -7.11 -2.72 12.81
N VAL A 102 -5.82 -2.78 12.44
CA VAL A 102 -5.01 -3.95 12.77
C VAL A 102 -5.11 -4.02 14.29
N ALA A 103 -5.77 -5.06 14.80
CA ALA A 103 -5.81 -5.31 16.23
C ALA A 103 -4.36 -5.38 16.69
N GLN A 104 -3.90 -4.29 17.31
CA GLN A 104 -2.66 -4.28 18.07
C GLN A 104 -2.91 -5.29 19.18
N ASN A 105 -2.42 -6.52 19.00
CA ASN A 105 -2.32 -7.44 20.12
C ASN A 105 -1.40 -6.75 21.13
N PRO A 106 -1.89 -6.42 22.34
CA PRO A 106 -1.00 -5.99 23.40
C PRO A 106 -0.05 -7.16 23.68
N VAL A 107 1.23 -6.83 23.79
CA VAL A 107 2.29 -7.73 24.27
C VAL A 107 2.04 -8.09 25.73
#